data_AF-A0A077NDR9-F1
#
_entry.id   AF-A0A077NDR9-F1
#
_cell.length_a   1.000
_cell.length_b   1.000
_cell.length_c   1.000
_cell.angle_alpha   90.00
_cell.angle_beta   90.00
_cell.angle_gamma   90.00
#
_symmetry.space_group_name_H-M   'P 1'
#
loop_
_entity.id
_entity.type
_entity.pdbx_description
1 polymer ?
#
loop_
_entity_poly.entity_id
_entity_poly.type
_entity_poly.pdbx_seq_one_letter_code
_entity_poly.pdbx_strand_id
1 'polypeptide(L)'
;MSGCVVNPFGDFLSAVEIIKHADLVISPDTSIVHVAAAYEKNTVALYGNDKHGCFINNDVWGPGNKNAVQLVQNKNNSKISEMPLEIIVEQIDAFFSTLAKKI
;
A
#
# COMPACT_ATOMS: atom_id res chain seq x y z
N MET A 1 -18.13 -8.25 -10.40
CA MET A 1 -17.45 -7.24 -9.55
C MET A 1 -18.44 -6.16 -9.16
N SER A 2 -19.42 -6.47 -8.32
CA SER A 2 -20.29 -5.45 -7.72
C SER A 2 -19.51 -4.69 -6.67
N GLY A 3 -19.51 -3.36 -6.71
CA GLY A 3 -18.85 -2.52 -5.70
C GLY A 3 -17.40 -2.12 -5.99
N CYS A 4 -16.83 -2.48 -7.14
CA CYS A 4 -15.52 -1.98 -7.58
C CYS A 4 -15.71 -0.93 -8.69
N VAL A 5 -15.07 0.23 -8.53
CA VAL A 5 -15.04 1.29 -9.54
C VAL A 5 -13.61 1.40 -10.06
N VAL A 6 -13.43 1.31 -11.38
CA VAL A 6 -12.15 1.58 -12.04
C VAL A 6 -12.10 3.06 -12.39
N ASN A 7 -10.96 3.71 -12.11
CA ASN A 7 -10.76 5.10 -12.54
C ASN A 7 -10.96 5.20 -14.06
N PRO A 8 -11.96 5.97 -14.55
CA PRO A 8 -12.23 6.07 -15.98
C PRO A 8 -11.20 6.95 -16.70
N PHE A 9 -10.37 7.68 -15.95
CA PHE A 9 -9.33 8.55 -16.48
C PHE A 9 -7.97 7.84 -16.49
N GLY A 10 -7.22 8.01 -17.58
CA GLY A 10 -5.92 7.35 -17.79
C GLY A 10 -4.72 8.18 -17.36
N ASP A 11 -4.92 9.31 -16.67
CA ASP A 11 -3.86 10.23 -16.29
C ASP A 11 -3.49 10.10 -14.81
N PHE A 12 -2.24 10.44 -14.48
CA PHE A 12 -1.72 10.31 -13.13
C PHE A 12 -2.42 11.24 -12.12
N LEU A 13 -2.82 12.45 -12.53
CA LEU A 13 -3.41 13.43 -11.61
C LEU A 13 -4.80 13.00 -11.14
N SER A 14 -5.58 12.35 -12.00
CA SER A 14 -6.86 11.74 -11.61
C SER A 14 -6.67 10.68 -10.52
N ALA A 15 -5.64 9.83 -10.62
CA ALA A 15 -5.33 8.85 -9.58
C ALA A 15 -4.89 9.52 -8.27
N VAL A 16 -4.09 10.59 -8.35
CA VAL A 16 -3.67 11.39 -7.19
C VAL A 16 -4.86 11.96 -6.44
N GLU A 17 -5.86 12.51 -7.13
CA GLU A 17 -7.05 13.07 -6.47
C GLU A 17 -7.89 11.99 -5.78
N ILE A 18 -8.03 10.81 -6.39
CA ILE A 18 -8.69 9.66 -5.74
C ILE A 18 -7.94 9.24 -4.47
N ILE A 19 -6.61 9.10 -4.54
CA ILE A 19 -5.76 8.74 -3.40
C ILE A 19 -5.88 9.74 -2.27
N LYS A 20 -5.88 11.04 -2.57
CA LYS A 20 -6.00 12.12 -1.58
C LYS A 20 -7.30 12.04 -0.78
N HIS A 21 -8.38 11.52 -1.37
CA HIS A 21 -9.68 11.38 -0.70
C HIS A 21 -9.96 9.98 -0.15
N ALA A 22 -9.07 9.01 -0.34
CA ALA A 22 -9.23 7.66 0.18
C ALA A 22 -9.00 7.58 1.70
N ASP A 23 -9.80 6.75 2.38
CA ASP A 23 -9.61 6.42 3.80
C ASP A 23 -8.44 5.43 4.02
N LEU A 24 -8.20 4.58 3.02
CA LEU A 24 -7.15 3.57 3.00
C LEU A 24 -6.65 3.35 1.56
N VAL A 25 -5.33 3.29 1.39
CA VAL A 25 -4.69 2.93 0.13
C VAL A 25 -4.03 1.56 0.27
N ILE A 26 -4.29 0.67 -0.69
CA ILE A 26 -3.63 -0.63 -0.77
C ILE A 26 -2.90 -0.67 -2.11
N SER A 27 -1.58 -0.85 -2.09
CA SER A 27 -0.77 -0.81 -3.32
C SER A 27 0.48 -1.67 -3.20
N PRO A 28 0.92 -2.34 -4.28
CA PRO A 28 2.30 -2.81 -4.38
C PRO A 28 3.28 -1.61 -4.41
N ASP A 29 4.57 -1.91 -4.25
CA ASP A 29 5.67 -0.95 -4.42
C ASP A 29 5.64 -0.29 -5.81
N THR A 30 5.04 0.90 -5.86
CA THR A 30 4.87 1.74 -7.05
C THR A 30 4.73 3.20 -6.62
N SER A 31 4.66 4.13 -7.58
CA SER A 31 4.44 5.56 -7.33
C SER A 31 3.23 5.87 -6.44
N ILE A 32 2.20 5.02 -6.46
CA ILE A 32 0.97 5.20 -5.67
C ILE A 32 1.27 5.23 -4.16
N VAL A 33 2.22 4.41 -3.70
CA VAL A 33 2.63 4.37 -2.29
C VAL A 33 3.21 5.72 -1.84
N HIS A 34 4.00 6.37 -2.69
CA HIS A 34 4.60 7.67 -2.37
C HIS A 34 3.61 8.83 -2.49
N VAL A 35 2.64 8.76 -3.41
CA VAL A 35 1.52 9.72 -3.44
C VAL A 35 0.70 9.64 -2.16
N ALA A 36 0.37 8.42 -1.71
CA ALA A 36 -0.32 8.20 -0.45
C ALA A 36 0.46 8.78 0.75
N ALA A 37 1.79 8.62 0.74
CA ALA A 37 2.69 9.20 1.72
C ALA A 37 2.66 10.73 1.76
N ALA A 38 2.68 11.39 0.59
CA ALA A 38 2.64 12.84 0.49
C ALA A 38 1.37 13.45 1.13
N TYR A 39 0.27 12.70 1.15
CA TYR A 39 -0.99 13.11 1.79
C TYR A 39 -1.23 12.45 3.16
N GLU A 40 -0.22 11.80 3.75
CA GLU A 40 -0.31 11.06 5.02
C GLU A 40 -1.51 10.06 5.08
N LYS A 41 -1.84 9.40 3.96
CA LYS A 41 -2.95 8.43 3.94
C LYS A 41 -2.60 7.16 4.70
N ASN A 42 -3.59 6.56 5.37
CA ASN A 42 -3.48 5.18 5.85
C ASN A 42 -3.14 4.29 4.66
N THR A 43 -2.13 3.44 4.79
CA THR A 43 -1.62 2.68 3.66
C THR A 43 -1.25 1.25 4.08
N VAL A 44 -1.71 0.25 3.32
CA VAL A 44 -1.16 -1.12 3.34
C VAL A 44 -0.30 -1.27 2.09
N ALA A 45 1.01 -1.17 2.26
CA ALA A 45 1.96 -1.20 1.17
C ALA A 45 2.59 -2.58 1.04
N LEU A 46 2.45 -3.23 -0.12
CA LEU A 46 2.86 -4.61 -0.36
C LEU A 46 4.21 -4.64 -1.07
N TYR A 47 5.20 -5.27 -0.47
CA TYR A 47 6.55 -5.36 -1.00
C TYR A 47 6.98 -6.82 -1.14
N GLY A 48 7.64 -7.11 -2.25
CA GLY A 48 8.53 -8.26 -2.33
C GLY A 48 9.75 -8.06 -1.43
N ASN A 49 10.73 -8.93 -1.61
CA ASN A 49 12.02 -8.79 -0.90
C ASN A 49 13.16 -8.82 -1.90
N ASP A 50 13.03 -7.96 -2.89
CA ASP A 50 13.97 -7.86 -4.00
C ASP A 50 15.18 -7.01 -3.60
N LYS A 51 16.33 -7.33 -4.20
CA LYS A 51 17.56 -6.56 -4.04
C LYS A 51 17.89 -5.79 -5.31
N HIS A 52 18.27 -4.53 -5.14
CA HIS A 52 18.83 -3.70 -6.21
C HIS A 52 20.30 -3.45 -5.89
N GLY A 53 21.17 -4.30 -6.43
CA GLY A 53 22.59 -4.30 -6.10
C GLY A 53 22.83 -4.71 -4.64
N CYS A 54 23.47 -3.82 -3.86
CA CYS A 54 23.69 -4.01 -2.43
C CYS A 54 22.52 -3.53 -1.55
N PHE A 55 21.52 -2.88 -2.13
CA PHE A 55 20.39 -2.32 -1.38
C PHE A 55 19.21 -3.27 -1.34
N ILE A 56 18.56 -3.34 -0.18
CA ILE A 56 17.28 -4.03 -0.01
C ILE A 56 16.19 -3.03 -0.42
N ASN A 57 15.37 -3.41 -1.39
CA ASN A 57 14.47 -2.47 -2.07
C ASN A 57 13.43 -1.87 -1.11
N ASN A 58 12.82 -2.71 -0.28
CA ASN A 58 11.80 -2.29 0.69
C ASN A 58 12.33 -1.35 1.78
N ASP A 59 13.61 -1.44 2.15
CA ASP A 59 14.24 -0.55 3.13
C ASP A 59 14.49 0.84 2.54
N VAL A 60 14.92 0.90 1.27
CA VAL A 60 15.27 2.18 0.61
C VAL A 60 14.03 2.92 0.11
N TRP A 61 13.06 2.18 -0.44
CA TRP A 61 11.89 2.74 -1.13
C TRP A 61 10.59 2.52 -0.37
N GLY A 62 10.66 2.29 0.94
CA GLY A 62 9.48 2.12 1.78
C GLY A 62 8.52 3.33 1.74
N PRO A 63 7.29 3.17 2.24
CA PRO A 63 6.23 4.19 2.15
C PRO A 63 6.57 5.53 2.81
N GLY A 64 7.48 5.55 3.80
CA GLY A 64 7.98 6.80 4.39
C GLY A 64 6.91 7.64 5.10
N ASN A 65 5.76 7.06 5.43
CA ASN A 65 4.66 7.74 6.12
C ASN A 65 4.30 6.96 7.41
N LYS A 66 3.91 7.70 8.47
CA LYS A 66 3.64 7.13 9.82
C LYS A 66 2.34 6.30 9.92
N ASN A 67 1.44 6.46 8.95
CA ASN A 67 0.15 5.79 8.87
C ASN A 67 0.20 4.55 7.96
N ALA A 68 1.39 4.20 7.45
CA ALA A 68 1.59 3.08 6.57
C ALA A 68 2.08 1.85 7.32
N VAL A 69 1.53 0.70 6.96
CA VAL A 69 2.10 -0.61 7.27
C VAL A 69 2.74 -1.15 5.99
N GLN A 70 4.01 -1.53 6.09
CA GLN A 70 4.73 -2.18 5.02
C GLN A 70 4.70 -3.70 5.25
N LEU A 71 3.99 -4.43 4.39
CA LEU A 71 3.99 -5.88 4.37
C LEU A 71 5.08 -6.36 3.43
N VAL A 72 6.07 -7.07 3.98
CA VAL A 72 7.27 -7.49 3.27
C VAL A 72 7.36 -9.01 3.25
N GLN A 73 7.71 -9.59 2.10
CA GLN A 73 8.02 -11.02 2.03
C GLN A 73 9.28 -11.38 2.84
N ASN A 74 9.23 -12.49 3.57
CA ASN A 74 10.34 -12.89 4.45
C ASN A 74 11.57 -13.44 3.71
N LYS A 75 11.40 -13.98 2.49
CA LYS A 75 12.48 -14.59 1.71
C LYS A 75 12.99 -13.65 0.64
N ASN A 76 14.31 -13.52 0.51
CA ASN A 76 14.93 -12.75 -0.57
C ASN A 76 14.40 -13.19 -1.94
N ASN A 77 14.10 -12.22 -2.79
CA ASN A 77 13.53 -12.34 -4.14
C ASN A 77 12.14 -13.02 -4.20
N SER A 78 11.41 -13.10 -3.08
CA SER A 78 10.01 -13.49 -3.10
C SER A 78 9.14 -12.37 -3.67
N LYS A 79 8.17 -12.78 -4.48
CA LYS A 79 7.21 -11.87 -5.13
C LYS A 79 6.02 -11.58 -4.24
N ILE A 80 5.39 -10.43 -4.46
CA ILE A 80 4.13 -10.06 -3.80
C ILE A 80 3.02 -11.09 -4.07
N SER A 81 3.03 -11.73 -5.25
CA SER A 81 2.06 -12.78 -5.61
C SER A 81 2.13 -14.03 -4.72
N GLU A 82 3.19 -14.20 -3.93
CA GLU A 82 3.37 -15.31 -2.98
C GLU A 82 2.88 -14.94 -1.58
N MET A 83 2.42 -13.70 -1.38
CA MET A 83 1.94 -13.22 -0.08
C MET A 83 0.61 -13.87 0.28
N PRO A 84 0.48 -14.46 1.47
CA PRO A 84 -0.80 -14.95 1.96
C PRO A 84 -1.83 -13.82 2.03
N LEU A 85 -3.01 -14.06 1.48
CA LEU A 85 -4.09 -13.08 1.44
C LEU A 85 -4.55 -12.71 2.87
N GLU A 86 -4.48 -13.68 3.77
CA GLU A 86 -4.90 -13.56 5.17
C GLU A 86 -4.16 -12.42 5.87
N ILE A 87 -2.86 -12.28 5.62
CA ILE A 87 -2.03 -11.23 6.22
C ILE A 87 -2.47 -9.85 5.72
N ILE A 88 -2.86 -9.75 4.44
CA ILE A 88 -3.36 -8.48 3.86
C ILE A 88 -4.71 -8.12 4.50
N VAL A 89 -5.63 -9.09 4.61
CA VAL A 89 -6.95 -8.90 5.21
C VAL A 89 -6.85 -8.51 6.68
N GLU A 90 -5.99 -9.17 7.45
CA GLU A 90 -5.75 -8.84 8.86
C GLU A 90 -5.34 -7.38 9.06
N GLN A 91 -4.48 -6.85 8.19
CA GLN A 91 -4.10 -5.43 8.27
C GLN A 91 -5.26 -4.50 7.92
N ILE A 92 -6.05 -4.84 6.91
CA ILE A 92 -7.24 -4.06 6.54
C ILE A 92 -8.23 -4.01 7.73
N ASP A 93 -8.50 -5.14 8.37
CA ASP A 93 -9.39 -5.24 9.53
C ASP A 93 -8.85 -4.44 10.72
N ALA A 94 -7.54 -4.44 10.94
CA ALA A 94 -6.90 -3.63 11.98
C ALA A 94 -7.07 -2.12 11.73
N PHE A 95 -6.97 -1.67 10.48
CA PHE A 95 -7.24 -0.28 10.11
C PHE A 95 -8.69 0.11 10.38
N PHE A 96 -9.66 -0.68 9.92
CA PHE A 96 -11.08 -0.39 10.14
C PHE A 96 -11.48 -0.44 11.62
N SER A 97 -10.90 -1.36 12.39
CA SER A 97 -11.07 -1.42 13.85
C SER A 97 -10.54 -0.17 14.56
N THR A 98 -9.52 0.49 14.00
CA THR A 98 -8.95 1.72 14.55
C THR A 98 -9.79 2.94 14.17
N LEU A 99 -10.31 2.98 12.94
CA LEU A 99 -11.23 4.02 12.48
C LEU A 99 -12.54 4.03 13.29
N ALA A 100 -13.13 2.85 13.53
CA ALA A 100 -14.37 2.72 14.29
C ALA A 100 -14.27 3.21 15.75
N LYS A 101 -13.06 3.21 16.33
CA LYS A 101 -12.80 3.73 17.70
C LYS A 101 -12.66 5.25 17.76
N LYS A 102 -12.54 5.93 16.62
CA LYS A 102 -12.28 7.38 16.54
C LYS A 102 -13.55 8.21 16.35
N ILE A 103 -14.69 7.54 16.16
CA ILE A 103 -16.05 8.09 16.05
C ILE A 103 -16.76 7.88 17.39
#